data_AF-A0A380JUJ6-F1
#
_entry.id   AF-A0A380JUJ6-F1
#
_cell.length_a   1.000
_cell.length_b   1.000
_cell.length_c   1.000
_cell.angle_alpha   90.00
_cell.angle_beta   90.00
_cell.angle_gamma   90.00
#
_symmetry.space_group_name_H-M   'P 1'
#
loop_
_entity.id
_entity.type
_entity.pdbx_description
1 polymer ?
#
loop_
_entity_poly.entity_id
_entity_poly.type
_entity_poly.pdbx_seq_one_letter_code
_entity_poly.pdbx_strand_id
1 'polypeptide(L)'
;MKTYTLTEEELNELVAERMKQAKEKRTPQGLFKDVSFDDELIPINEKYPKVLKKLNRERAYKPEKHAFNQTPKVFGVDNDISYSKITTHDVHNHIRLLVLNVFGKSQNKEVLPEEYDQAIELYNQLKEWFVSSYDKRLEGLVLEDD
;
A
#
# COMPACT_ATOMS: atom_id res chain seq x y z
N MET A 1 32.55 -2.50 11.93
CA MET A 1 31.24 -2.48 12.61
C MET A 1 31.38 -1.66 13.88
N LYS A 2 30.50 -0.68 14.10
CA LYS A 2 30.41 0.04 15.38
C LYS A 2 29.16 -0.46 16.09
N THR A 3 29.35 -1.12 17.22
CA THR A 3 28.27 -1.53 18.13
C THR A 3 28.17 -0.48 19.23
N TYR A 4 26.94 -0.02 19.47
CA TYR A 4 26.62 0.90 20.56
C TYR A 4 25.86 0.10 21.63
N THR A 5 26.10 0.41 22.90
CA THR A 5 25.38 -0.16 24.04
C THR A 5 24.65 0.98 24.72
N LEU A 6 23.32 0.88 24.80
CA LEU A 6 22.45 1.82 25.49
C LEU A 6 21.63 1.08 26.55
N THR A 7 21.22 1.79 27.59
CA THR A 7 20.21 1.30 28.52
C THR A 7 18.82 1.32 27.86
N GLU A 8 17.88 0.55 28.41
CA GLU A 8 16.50 0.51 27.93
C GLU A 8 15.80 1.88 28.02
N GLU A 9 16.11 2.64 29.08
CA GLU A 9 15.59 3.99 29.31
C GLU A 9 16.09 4.97 28.24
N GLU A 10 17.40 5.00 27.98
CA GLU A 10 17.97 5.87 26.94
C GLU A 10 17.49 5.49 25.53
N LEU A 11 17.25 4.20 25.27
CA LEU A 11 16.65 3.74 24.01
C LEU A 11 15.22 4.29 23.87
N ASN A 12 14.42 4.19 24.93
CA ASN A 12 13.05 4.70 24.94
C ASN A 12 13.00 6.22 24.77
N GLU A 13 13.90 6.97 25.41
CA GLU A 13 14.04 8.43 25.22
C GLU A 13 14.42 8.77 23.77
N LEU A 14 15.40 8.08 23.19
CA LEU A 14 15.81 8.27 21.79
C LEU A 14 14.66 7.99 20.81
N VAL A 15 13.88 6.94 21.07
CA VAL A 15 12.71 6.59 20.27
C VAL A 15 11.65 7.68 20.41
N ALA A 16 11.34 8.12 21.63
CA ALA A 16 10.36 9.16 21.90
C ALA A 16 10.74 10.50 21.26
N GLU A 17 12.00 10.91 21.36
CA GLU A 17 12.51 12.15 20.76
C GLU A 17 12.45 12.09 19.23
N ARG A 18 12.82 10.96 18.63
CA ARG A 18 12.67 10.75 17.18
C ARG A 18 11.20 10.74 16.74
N MET A 19 10.32 10.11 17.50
CA MET A 19 8.88 10.11 17.22
C MET A 19 8.31 11.52 17.29
N LYS A 20 8.73 12.34 18.27
CA LYS A 20 8.34 13.74 18.39
C LYS A 20 8.82 14.58 17.20
N GLN A 21 10.10 14.46 16.84
CA GLN A 21 10.65 15.16 15.66
C GLN A 21 9.98 14.72 14.35
N ALA A 22 9.57 13.46 14.23
CA ALA A 22 8.82 12.96 13.08
C ALA A 22 7.41 13.57 13.01
N LYS A 23 6.72 13.71 14.15
CA LYS A 23 5.42 14.40 14.22
C LYS A 23 5.53 15.88 13.83
N GLU A 24 6.56 16.58 14.29
CA GLU A 24 6.82 18.00 13.95
C GLU A 24 7.12 18.22 12.46
N LYS A 25 7.65 17.20 11.76
CA LYS A 25 7.95 17.27 10.31
C LYS A 25 6.79 16.87 9.40
N ARG A 26 5.66 16.40 9.93
CA ARG A 26 4.50 16.02 9.11
C ARG A 26 3.91 17.25 8.45
N THR A 27 4.11 17.37 7.15
CA THR A 27 3.44 18.37 6.35
C THR A 27 2.08 17.85 5.90
N PRO A 28 1.07 18.71 5.78
CA PRO A 28 -0.23 18.29 5.28
C PRO A 28 -0.13 17.61 3.89
N GLN A 29 0.79 18.07 3.03
CA GLN A 29 1.04 17.47 1.71
C GLN A 29 1.63 16.06 1.80
N GLY A 30 2.44 15.77 2.82
CA GLY A 30 3.12 14.51 3.03
C GLY A 30 2.43 13.54 4.00
N LEU A 31 1.20 13.83 4.46
CA LEU A 31 0.56 13.12 5.57
C LEU A 31 0.59 11.59 5.44
N PHE A 32 0.32 11.07 4.25
CA PHE A 32 0.28 9.62 3.98
C PHE A 32 1.53 9.07 3.30
N LYS A 33 2.57 9.90 3.13
CA LYS A 33 3.78 9.51 2.39
C LYS A 33 4.49 8.32 3.04
N ASP A 34 4.61 8.34 4.37
CA ASP A 34 5.35 7.33 5.12
C ASP A 34 4.58 6.01 5.27
N VAL A 35 3.27 6.05 5.03
CA VAL A 35 2.38 4.87 5.10
C VAL A 35 1.86 4.44 3.73
N SER A 36 2.38 5.00 2.64
CA SER A 36 1.91 4.75 1.27
C SER A 36 1.76 3.27 0.96
N PHE A 37 0.80 2.96 0.09
CA PHE A 37 0.58 1.60 -0.41
C PHE A 37 1.36 1.48 -1.72
N ASP A 38 2.61 1.02 -1.64
CA ASP A 38 3.56 0.99 -2.76
C ASP A 38 3.97 -0.42 -3.18
N ASP A 39 4.30 -1.27 -2.19
CA ASP A 39 4.98 -2.57 -2.38
C ASP A 39 4.22 -3.74 -1.73
N GLU A 40 3.10 -3.46 -1.07
CA GLU A 40 2.34 -4.42 -0.28
C GLU A 40 1.81 -5.60 -1.10
N LEU A 41 1.61 -5.43 -2.41
CA LEU A 41 1.16 -6.51 -3.29
C LEU A 41 2.25 -7.48 -3.70
N ILE A 42 3.53 -7.09 -3.63
CA ILE A 42 4.66 -7.93 -4.05
C ILE A 42 4.66 -9.26 -3.29
N PRO A 43 4.75 -9.29 -1.94
CA PRO A 43 4.83 -10.54 -1.20
C PRO A 43 3.57 -11.41 -1.36
N ILE A 44 2.40 -10.77 -1.56
CA ILE A 44 1.15 -11.49 -1.76
C ILE A 44 1.13 -12.16 -3.14
N ASN A 45 1.46 -11.41 -4.20
CA ASN A 45 1.46 -11.96 -5.56
C ASN A 45 2.54 -13.03 -5.75
N GLU A 46 3.69 -12.91 -5.08
CA GLU A 46 4.76 -13.92 -5.09
C GLU A 46 4.34 -15.25 -4.43
N LYS A 47 3.41 -15.22 -3.46
CA LYS A 47 2.81 -16.43 -2.86
C LYS A 47 2.00 -17.25 -3.87
N TYR A 48 1.53 -16.65 -4.97
CA TYR A 48 0.67 -17.30 -5.97
C TYR A 48 1.33 -17.29 -7.37
N PRO A 49 2.18 -18.28 -7.71
CA PRO A 49 2.94 -18.30 -8.97
C PRO A 49 2.08 -18.19 -10.24
N LYS A 50 0.88 -18.79 -10.25
CA LYS A 50 -0.06 -18.70 -11.38
C LYS A 50 -0.54 -17.26 -11.62
N VAL A 51 -0.80 -16.52 -10.55
CA VAL A 51 -1.16 -15.10 -10.60
C VAL A 51 0.00 -14.28 -11.16
N LEU A 52 1.20 -14.48 -10.61
CA LEU A 52 2.39 -13.74 -11.05
C LEU A 52 2.71 -14.01 -12.54
N LYS A 53 2.58 -15.27 -12.99
CA LYS A 53 2.74 -15.64 -14.41
C LYS A 53 1.77 -14.87 -15.31
N LYS A 54 0.48 -14.76 -14.93
CA LYS A 54 -0.53 -14.03 -15.73
C LYS A 54 -0.37 -12.51 -15.66
N LEU A 55 0.15 -11.97 -14.55
CA LEU A 55 0.49 -10.54 -14.46
C LEU A 55 1.73 -10.19 -15.30
N ASN A 56 2.68 -11.12 -15.40
CA ASN A 56 3.91 -10.94 -16.14
C ASN A 56 3.65 -11.05 -17.65
N ARG A 57 3.85 -9.94 -18.36
CA ARG A 57 3.76 -9.85 -19.82
C ARG A 57 4.93 -9.02 -20.33
N GLU A 58 5.26 -9.18 -21.60
CA GLU A 58 6.46 -8.59 -22.22
C GLU A 58 6.61 -7.07 -21.99
N ARG A 59 5.50 -6.32 -21.96
CA ARG A 59 5.49 -4.87 -21.75
C ARG A 59 5.03 -4.42 -20.35
N ALA A 60 4.89 -5.35 -19.39
CA ALA A 60 4.48 -4.97 -18.05
C ALA A 60 5.61 -4.27 -17.29
N TYR A 61 5.27 -3.12 -16.69
CA TYR A 61 6.14 -2.47 -15.72
C TYR A 61 5.77 -2.91 -14.31
N LYS A 62 6.70 -3.58 -13.63
CA LYS A 62 6.57 -4.08 -12.25
C LYS A 62 5.25 -4.83 -12.00
N PRO A 63 4.94 -5.89 -12.79
CA PRO A 63 3.67 -6.61 -12.72
C PRO A 63 3.31 -7.14 -11.32
N GLU A 64 4.31 -7.47 -10.50
CA GLU A 64 4.17 -7.91 -9.10
C GLU A 64 3.48 -6.88 -8.19
N LYS A 65 3.45 -5.60 -8.58
CA LYS A 65 2.80 -4.51 -7.85
C LYS A 65 1.33 -4.29 -8.22
N HIS A 66 0.74 -5.15 -9.04
CA HIS A 66 -0.60 -4.94 -9.55
C HIS A 66 -1.62 -5.88 -8.91
N ALA A 67 -2.85 -5.41 -8.74
CA ALA A 67 -3.93 -6.27 -8.29
C ALA A 67 -4.42 -7.14 -9.46
N PHE A 68 -4.40 -8.44 -9.24
CA PHE A 68 -4.79 -9.44 -10.23
C PHE A 68 -6.29 -9.45 -10.46
N ASN A 69 -6.67 -9.41 -11.74
CA ASN A 69 -8.02 -9.49 -12.25
C ASN A 69 -8.13 -10.72 -13.15
N GLN A 70 -9.01 -11.66 -12.79
CA GLN A 70 -9.22 -12.91 -13.51
C GLN A 70 -9.80 -12.69 -14.92
N THR A 71 -10.56 -11.60 -15.12
CA THR A 71 -11.11 -11.23 -16.42
C THR A 71 -10.15 -10.27 -17.13
N PRO A 72 -9.32 -10.75 -18.07
CA PRO A 72 -8.31 -9.90 -18.67
C PRO A 72 -8.93 -8.78 -19.50
N LYS A 73 -8.16 -7.70 -19.67
CA LYS A 73 -8.42 -6.66 -20.66
C LYS A 73 -7.59 -6.96 -21.90
N VAL A 74 -8.25 -7.05 -23.05
CA VAL A 74 -7.58 -7.14 -24.36
C VAL A 74 -7.42 -5.75 -24.92
N PHE A 75 -6.20 -5.39 -25.34
CA PHE A 75 -5.91 -4.13 -26.02
C PHE A 75 -5.94 -4.36 -27.54
N GLY A 76 -6.90 -3.72 -28.22
CA GLY A 76 -7.27 -4.04 -29.61
C GLY A 76 -6.24 -3.69 -30.70
N VAL A 77 -5.13 -3.03 -30.38
CA VAL A 77 -4.09 -2.71 -31.38
C VAL A 77 -3.12 -3.88 -31.56
N ASP A 78 -2.73 -4.53 -30.46
CA ASP A 78 -1.71 -5.59 -30.45
C ASP A 78 -2.24 -6.94 -29.94
N ASN A 79 -3.54 -7.06 -29.65
CA ASN A 79 -4.15 -8.17 -28.91
C ASN A 79 -3.45 -8.48 -27.57
N ASP A 80 -2.78 -7.48 -26.99
CA ASP A 80 -2.09 -7.59 -25.71
C ASP A 80 -3.11 -7.82 -24.57
N ILE A 81 -2.80 -8.76 -23.68
CA ILE A 81 -3.70 -9.22 -22.62
C ILE A 81 -3.15 -8.72 -21.28
N SER A 82 -3.96 -7.95 -20.54
CA SER A 82 -3.62 -7.53 -19.17
C SER A 82 -4.58 -8.14 -18.16
N TYR A 83 -4.03 -8.85 -17.18
CA TYR A 83 -4.72 -9.30 -15.99
C TYR A 83 -4.66 -8.28 -14.85
N SER A 84 -4.32 -7.01 -15.14
CA SER A 84 -4.35 -5.91 -14.20
C SER A 84 -5.10 -4.70 -14.77
N LYS A 85 -5.88 -4.05 -13.92
CA LYS A 85 -6.45 -2.72 -14.15
C LYS A 85 -6.18 -1.74 -12.99
N ILE A 86 -5.68 -2.24 -11.86
CA ILE A 86 -5.56 -1.51 -10.61
C ILE A 86 -4.10 -1.62 -10.15
N THR A 87 -3.48 -0.46 -9.99
CA THR A 87 -2.11 -0.31 -9.52
C THR A 87 -2.06 -0.07 -8.01
N THR A 88 -0.89 -0.22 -7.38
CA THR A 88 -0.69 0.18 -5.97
C THR A 88 -1.02 1.65 -5.74
N HIS A 89 -0.73 2.53 -6.70
CA HIS A 89 -1.11 3.95 -6.64
C HIS A 89 -2.62 4.16 -6.55
N ASP A 90 -3.41 3.40 -7.33
CA ASP A 90 -4.87 3.47 -7.26
C ASP A 90 -5.37 3.04 -5.88
N VAL A 91 -4.83 1.94 -5.33
CA VAL A 91 -5.18 1.45 -3.99
C VAL A 91 -4.82 2.48 -2.92
N HIS A 92 -3.59 3.01 -2.96
CA HIS A 92 -3.15 4.11 -2.08
C HIS A 92 -4.13 5.27 -2.11
N ASN A 93 -4.48 5.75 -3.31
CA ASN A 93 -5.35 6.90 -3.45
C ASN A 93 -6.78 6.62 -2.97
N HIS A 94 -7.32 5.41 -3.19
CA HIS A 94 -8.64 5.04 -2.68
C HIS A 94 -8.68 4.97 -1.15
N ILE A 95 -7.67 4.35 -0.51
CA ILE A 95 -7.57 4.31 0.96
C ILE A 95 -7.45 5.74 1.49
N ARG A 96 -6.55 6.55 0.91
CA ARG A 96 -6.35 7.96 1.26
C ARG A 96 -7.67 8.75 1.23
N LEU A 97 -8.44 8.62 0.15
CA LEU A 97 -9.73 9.30 0.00
C LEU A 97 -10.77 8.82 1.02
N LEU A 98 -10.85 7.51 1.29
CA LEU A 98 -11.74 6.98 2.33
C LEU A 98 -11.40 7.52 3.72
N VAL A 99 -10.12 7.58 4.06
CA VAL A 99 -9.65 8.19 5.33
C VAL A 99 -10.09 9.65 5.39
N LEU A 100 -9.80 10.45 4.36
CA LEU A 100 -10.18 11.87 4.35
C LEU A 100 -11.69 12.08 4.50
N ASN A 101 -12.51 11.25 3.85
CA ASN A 101 -13.96 11.34 3.94
C ASN A 101 -14.47 11.14 5.38
N VAL A 102 -13.80 10.32 6.20
CA VAL A 102 -14.15 10.15 7.63
C VAL A 102 -13.99 11.46 8.41
N PHE A 103 -13.02 12.29 8.04
CA PHE A 103 -12.81 13.62 8.64
C PHE A 103 -13.58 14.74 7.91
N GLY A 104 -14.48 14.39 6.99
CA GLY A 104 -15.26 15.36 6.19
C GLY A 104 -14.40 16.17 5.21
N LYS A 105 -13.28 15.62 4.74
CA LYS A 105 -12.25 16.31 3.94
C LYS A 105 -12.06 15.65 2.58
N SER A 106 -11.54 16.43 1.63
CA SER A 106 -11.27 15.97 0.26
C SER A 106 -9.77 16.01 -0.09
N GLN A 107 -8.99 16.80 0.64
CA GLN A 107 -7.57 17.02 0.39
C GLN A 107 -6.75 16.89 1.69
N ASN A 108 -5.52 16.35 1.58
CA ASN A 108 -4.65 16.17 2.76
C ASN A 108 -4.38 17.47 3.51
N LYS A 109 -4.33 18.62 2.80
CA LYS A 109 -4.08 19.94 3.40
C LYS A 109 -5.19 20.44 4.33
N GLU A 110 -6.37 19.83 4.26
CA GLU A 110 -7.51 20.18 5.09
C GLU A 110 -7.46 19.44 6.44
N VAL A 111 -6.63 18.40 6.57
CA VAL A 111 -6.45 17.65 7.82
C VAL A 111 -5.66 18.50 8.81
N LEU A 112 -6.19 18.61 10.02
CA LEU A 112 -5.62 19.38 11.11
C LEU A 112 -4.51 18.56 11.80
N PRO A 113 -3.47 19.20 12.35
CA PRO A 113 -2.38 18.49 13.02
C PRO A 113 -2.84 17.53 14.12
N GLU A 114 -3.87 17.90 14.89
CA GLU A 114 -4.48 17.08 15.93
C GLU A 114 -5.15 15.80 15.41
N GLU A 115 -5.48 15.73 14.12
CA GLU A 115 -6.11 14.56 13.48
C GLU A 115 -5.08 13.63 12.81
N TYR A 116 -3.81 14.05 12.70
CA TYR A 116 -2.80 13.31 11.90
C TYR A 116 -2.60 11.89 12.40
N ASP A 117 -2.49 11.69 13.71
CA ASP A 117 -2.27 10.36 14.28
C ASP A 117 -3.46 9.45 13.99
N GLN A 118 -4.70 9.93 14.16
CA GLN A 118 -5.92 9.17 13.90
C GLN A 118 -6.07 8.86 12.40
N ALA A 119 -5.75 9.81 11.52
CA ALA A 119 -5.81 9.60 10.07
C ALA A 119 -4.82 8.54 9.59
N ILE A 120 -3.59 8.55 10.15
CA ILE A 120 -2.55 7.57 9.84
C ILE A 120 -2.92 6.18 10.38
N GLU A 121 -3.46 6.12 11.60
CA GLU A 121 -3.93 4.87 12.19
C GLU A 121 -5.03 4.23 11.33
N LEU A 122 -6.06 5.01 10.95
CA LEU A 122 -7.15 4.53 10.10
C LEU A 122 -6.64 4.09 8.72
N TYR A 123 -5.68 4.82 8.14
CA TYR A 123 -5.05 4.42 6.88
C TYR A 123 -4.42 3.02 7.01
N ASN A 124 -3.64 2.78 8.07
CA ASN A 124 -2.98 1.50 8.28
C ASN A 124 -3.99 0.36 8.48
N GLN A 125 -5.05 0.58 9.25
CA GLN A 125 -6.12 -0.40 9.43
C GLN A 125 -6.78 -0.78 8.10
N LEU A 126 -7.10 0.20 7.25
CA LEU A 126 -7.67 -0.05 5.92
C LEU A 126 -6.68 -0.74 4.98
N LYS A 127 -5.40 -0.39 5.07
CA LYS A 127 -4.32 -1.03 4.32
C LYS A 127 -4.18 -2.51 4.69
N GLU A 128 -4.13 -2.83 5.98
CA GLU A 128 -4.06 -4.20 6.50
C GLU A 128 -5.30 -5.01 6.10
N TRP A 129 -6.48 -4.40 6.20
CA TRP A 129 -7.72 -5.01 5.71
C TRP A 129 -7.67 -5.32 4.21
N PHE A 130 -7.14 -4.40 3.39
CA PHE A 130 -7.01 -4.62 1.95
C PHE A 130 -6.04 -5.77 1.65
N VAL A 131 -4.85 -5.76 2.26
CA VAL A 131 -3.82 -6.79 2.09
C VAL A 131 -4.36 -8.17 2.45
N SER A 132 -4.96 -8.31 3.63
CA SER A 132 -5.52 -9.58 4.10
C SER A 132 -6.69 -10.06 3.25
N SER A 133 -7.57 -9.15 2.83
CA SER A 133 -8.71 -9.48 1.96
C SER A 133 -8.25 -9.89 0.55
N TYR A 134 -7.21 -9.25 0.02
CA TYR A 134 -6.65 -9.57 -1.28
C TYR A 134 -5.93 -10.94 -1.25
N ASP A 135 -5.12 -11.23 -0.23
CA ASP A 135 -4.51 -12.55 -0.04
C ASP A 135 -5.57 -13.65 0.05
N LYS A 136 -6.57 -13.46 0.90
CA LYS A 136 -7.70 -14.41 1.06
C LYS A 136 -8.47 -14.63 -0.25
N ARG A 137 -8.65 -13.58 -1.04
CA ARG A 137 -9.26 -13.70 -2.38
C ARG A 137 -8.42 -14.60 -3.27
N LEU A 138 -7.10 -14.39 -3.33
CA LEU A 138 -6.21 -15.17 -4.19
C LEU A 138 -6.15 -16.64 -3.76
N GLU A 139 -6.22 -16.93 -2.47
CA GLU A 139 -6.29 -18.30 -1.94
C GLU A 139 -7.49 -19.08 -2.49
N GLY A 140 -8.64 -18.42 -2.65
CA GLY A 140 -9.86 -19.03 -3.19
C GLY A 140 -9.95 -19.06 -4.72
N LEU A 141 -8.97 -18.53 -5.45
CA LEU A 141 -9.01 -18.49 -6.91
C LEU A 141 -8.62 -19.84 -7.53
N VAL A 142 -9.52 -20.38 -8.35
CA VAL A 142 -9.21 -21.49 -9.25
C VAL A 142 -8.79 -20.91 -10.60
N LEU A 143 -7.50 -21.04 -10.91
CA LEU A 143 -6.94 -20.63 -12.20
C LEU A 143 -6.62 -21.88 -13.03
N GLU A 144 -7.23 -21.95 -14.21
CA GLU A 144 -6.90 -22.95 -15.23
C GLU A 144 -5.43 -22.82 -15.61
N ASP A 145 -4.79 -23.97 -15.87
CA ASP A 145 -3.47 -24.00 -16.46
C ASP A 145 -3.61 -23.65 -17.95
N ASP A 146 -2.85 -22.65 -18.38
CA ASP A 146 -2.69 -22.28 -19.80
C ASP A 146 -1.90 -23.38 -20.54
#